data_AF-V4XIT5-F1
#
_entry.id   AF-V4XIT5-F1
#
_cell.length_a   1.000
_cell.length_b   1.000
_cell.length_c   1.000
_cell.angle_alpha   90.00
_cell.angle_beta   90.00
_cell.angle_gamma   90.00
#
_symmetry.space_group_name_H-M   'P 1'
#
loop_
_entity.id
_entity.type
_entity.pdbx_description
1 polymer ?
#
loop_
_entity_poly.entity_id
_entity_poly.type
_entity_poly.pdbx_seq_one_letter_code
_entity_poly.pdbx_strand_id
1 'polypeptide(L)' 'MATDGDAPEHPPEADMLPDERAVIAERLDELEDEESHLSVEEVADDLGIDLE' A
#
# COMPACT_ATOMS: atom_id res chain seq x y z
N MET A 1 9.24 12.79 12.72
CA MET A 1 8.78 13.64 11.59
C MET A 1 7.70 12.84 10.90
N ALA A 2 6.43 13.20 11.11
CA ALA A 2 5.34 12.65 10.32
C ALA A 2 5.40 13.36 8.96
N THR A 3 5.63 12.62 7.88
CA THR A 3 5.33 13.13 6.55
C THR A 3 3.81 13.11 6.45
N ASP A 4 3.17 14.29 6.52
CA ASP A 4 1.81 14.41 6.02
C ASP A 4 1.81 13.74 4.64
N GLY A 5 1.05 12.65 4.53
CA GLY A 5 1.14 11.72 3.42
C GLY A 5 0.64 12.38 2.14
N ASP A 6 1.52 13.10 1.45
CA ASP A 6 1.33 13.37 0.03
C ASP A 6 1.23 12.00 -0.62
N ALA A 7 0.01 11.64 -1.02
CA ALA A 7 -0.21 10.47 -1.84
C ALA A 7 0.69 10.66 -3.07
N PRO A 8 1.56 9.68 -3.39
CA PRO A 8 2.41 9.80 -4.56
C PRO A 8 1.51 10.09 -5.77
N GLU A 9 1.78 11.20 -6.46
CA GLU A 9 1.07 11.50 -7.71
C GLU A 9 1.44 10.40 -8.71
N HIS A 10 0.53 9.44 -8.86
CA HIS A 10 0.67 8.41 -9.88
C HIS A 10 0.57 9.08 -11.25
N PRO A 11 1.49 8.81 -12.18
CA PRO A 11 1.35 9.31 -13.54
C PRO A 11 0.02 8.83 -14.14
N PRO A 12 -0.57 9.58 -15.07
CA PRO A 12 -1.80 9.14 -15.73
C PRO A 12 -1.61 7.76 -16.36
N GLU A 13 -2.57 6.84 -16.21
CA GLU A 13 -2.48 5.50 -16.81
C GLU A 13 -2.30 5.54 -18.34
N ALA A 14 -2.77 6.61 -18.99
CA ALA A 14 -2.60 6.83 -20.43
C ALA A 14 -1.13 7.01 -20.84
N ASP A 15 -0.28 7.43 -19.91
CA ASP A 15 1.15 7.68 -20.12
C ASP A 15 2.03 6.48 -19.75
N MET A 16 1.45 5.42 -19.15
CA MET A 16 2.15 4.20 -18.74
C MET A 16 2.26 3.18 -19.86
N LEU A 17 3.34 2.40 -19.85
CA LEU A 17 3.48 1.25 -20.74
C LEU A 17 2.49 0.13 -20.36
N PRO A 18 2.04 -0.72 -21.31
CA PRO A 18 1.06 -1.76 -21.02
C PRO A 18 1.48 -2.77 -19.95
N ASP A 19 2.77 -3.08 -19.87
CA ASP A 19 3.38 -3.93 -18.85
C ASP A 19 3.40 -3.26 -17.47
N GLU A 20 3.72 -1.96 -17.41
CA GLU A 20 3.66 -1.17 -16.16
C GLU A 20 2.24 -1.13 -15.60
N ARG A 21 1.23 -0.91 -16.45
CA ARG A 21 -0.18 -0.91 -16.03
C ARG A 21 -0.64 -2.26 -15.49
N ALA A 22 -0.20 -3.35 -16.10
CA ALA A 22 -0.58 -4.69 -15.68
C ALA A 22 -0.09 -5.01 -14.27
N VAL A 23 1.16 -4.63 -13.96
CA VAL A 23 1.76 -4.82 -12.62
C VAL A 23 1.08 -3.96 -11.57
N ILE A 24 0.75 -2.70 -11.91
CA ILE A 24 0.03 -1.81 -10.99
C ILE A 24 -1.37 -2.33 -10.69
N ALA A 25 -2.10 -2.83 -11.70
CA ALA A 25 -3.43 -3.40 -11.49
C ALA A 25 -3.39 -4.63 -10.57
N GLU A 26 -2.46 -5.57 -10.80
CA GLU A 26 -2.26 -6.73 -9.92
C GLU A 26 -1.96 -6.31 -8.48
N ARG A 27 -1.12 -5.29 -8.30
CA ARG A 27 -0.76 -4.81 -6.97
C ARG A 27 -1.88 -4.03 -6.28
N LEU A 28 -2.73 -3.32 -7.03
CA LEU A 28 -3.90 -2.65 -6.48
C LEU A 28 -4.94 -3.67 -6.02
N ASP A 29 -5.19 -4.72 -6.82
CA ASP A 29 -6.10 -5.80 -6.42
C ASP A 29 -5.64 -6.46 -5.10
N GLU A 30 -4.33 -6.67 -4.92
CA GLU A 30 -3.75 -7.16 -3.66
C GLU A 30 -3.89 -6.18 -2.50
N LEU A 31 -3.83 -4.86 -2.76
CA LEU A 31 -3.94 -3.80 -1.76
C LEU A 31 -5.39 -3.37 -1.47
N GLU A 32 -6.36 -3.80 -2.28
CA GLU A 32 -7.79 -3.60 -2.01
C GLU A 32 -8.38 -4.77 -1.23
N ASP A 33 -7.64 -5.87 -1.08
CA ASP A 33 -8.04 -7.01 -0.23
C ASP A 33 -7.88 -6.65 1.26
N GLU A 34 -8.89 -5.98 1.80
CA GLU A 34 -8.98 -5.58 3.20
C GLU A 34 -8.87 -6.77 4.17
N GLU A 35 -9.24 -8.00 3.76
CA GLU A 35 -9.10 -9.20 4.60
C GLU A 35 -7.64 -9.62 4.77
N SER A 36 -6.75 -9.20 3.87
CA SER A 36 -5.31 -9.47 3.92
C SER A 36 -4.51 -8.42 4.71
N HIS A 37 -5.13 -7.29 5.03
CA HIS A 37 -4.47 -6.19 5.73
C HIS A 37 -4.35 -6.47 7.23
N LEU A 38 -3.15 -6.32 7.76
CA LEU A 38 -2.91 -6.33 9.20
C LEU A 38 -3.04 -4.92 9.75
N SER A 39 -3.70 -4.80 10.89
CA SER A 39 -3.72 -3.57 11.69
C SER A 39 -2.34 -3.28 12.29
N VAL A 40 -2.13 -2.03 12.69
CA VAL A 40 -0.87 -1.61 13.33
C VAL A 40 -0.65 -2.38 14.63
N GLU A 41 -1.73 -2.64 15.36
CA GLU A 41 -1.74 -3.41 16.60
C GLU A 41 -1.33 -4.87 16.34
N GLU A 42 -1.89 -5.53 15.33
CA GLU A 42 -1.51 -6.92 14.98
C GLU A 42 -0.05 -7.03 14.57
N VAL A 43 0.45 -6.09 13.75
CA VAL A 43 1.86 -6.07 13.35
C VAL A 43 2.77 -5.80 14.55
N ALA A 44 2.38 -4.94 15.47
CA ALA A 44 3.16 -4.65 16.67
C ALA A 44 3.24 -5.87 17.59
N ASP A 45 2.13 -6.59 17.78
CA ASP A 45 2.10 -7.84 18.54
C ASP A 45 3.03 -8.90 17.91
N ASP A 46 2.97 -9.08 16.59
CA ASP A 46 3.83 -10.03 15.86
C ASP A 46 5.33 -9.68 15.97
N LEU A 47 5.65 -8.39 16.03
CA LEU A 47 7.02 -7.89 16.16
C LEU A 47 7.48 -7.74 17.61
N GLY A 48 6.59 -7.97 18.60
CA GLY A 48 6.88 -7.78 20.02
C GLY A 48 7.16 -6.32 20.39
N ILE A 49 6.50 -5.38 19.72
CA ILE A 49 6.57 -3.94 19.96
C ILE A 49 5.39 -3.54 20.86
N ASP A 50 5.69 -2.85 21.96
CA ASP A 50 4.64 -2.29 22.84
C ASP A 50 4.22 -0.91 22.31
N LEU A 51 2.93 -0.73 22.02
CA LEU A 51 2.36 0.53 21.53
C LEU A 51 1.77 1.32 22.72
N GLU A 52 2.50 2.36 23.18
CA GLU A 52 2.10 3.26 24.28
C GLU A 52 1.10 4.36 23.89
#